data_AF-A0A839BSG0-F1
#
_entry.id   AF-A0A839BSG0-F1
#
_cell.length_a   1.000
_cell.length_b   1.000
_cell.length_c   1.000
_cell.angle_alpha   90.00
_cell.angle_beta   90.00
_cell.angle_gamma   90.00
#
_symmetry.space_group_name_H-M   'P 1'
#
loop_
_entity.id
_entity.type
_entity.pdbx_description
1 polymer ?
#
loop_
_entity_poly.entity_id
_entity_poly.type
_entity_poly.pdbx_seq_one_letter_code
_entity_poly.pdbx_strand_id
1 'polypeptide(L)' 'MNVQAQQNDTIDLLCWRYYGRTAGVTEAVIDANKGISAATELQAGQIVYLPEIQPPAQRETVQLWD' A
#
# COMPACT_ATOMS: atom_id res chain seq x y z
N MET A 1 -7.68 5.98 -3.66
CA MET A 1 -8.07 4.59 -4.03
C MET A 1 -8.09 3.74 -2.77
N ASN A 2 -9.04 2.81 -2.61
CA ASN A 2 -9.08 1.90 -1.44
C ASN A 2 -8.54 0.53 -1.82
N VAL A 3 -7.63 -0.01 -1.03
CA VAL A 3 -6.98 -1.30 -1.26
C VAL A 3 -7.19 -2.20 -0.05
N GLN A 4 -7.52 -3.46 -0.31
CA GLN A 4 -7.62 -4.47 0.73
C GLN A 4 -6.25 -5.09 0.98
N ALA A 5 -5.75 -4.96 2.21
CA ALA A 5 -4.50 -5.58 2.64
C ALA A 5 -4.66 -7.11 2.75
N GLN A 6 -3.62 -7.86 2.38
CA GLN A 6 -3.59 -9.30 2.59
C GLN A 6 -2.93 -9.67 3.92
N GLN A 7 -2.90 -10.96 4.23
CA GLN A 7 -2.21 -11.47 5.42
C GLN A 7 -0.71 -11.18 5.32
N ASN A 8 -0.14 -10.56 6.37
CA ASN A 8 1.25 -10.10 6.42
C ASN A 8 1.59 -8.97 5.43
N ASP A 9 0.58 -8.29 4.85
CA ASP A 9 0.83 -7.03 4.13
C ASP A 9 1.19 -5.94 5.15
N THR A 10 2.00 -4.98 4.72
CA THR A 10 2.35 -3.79 5.51
C THR A 10 2.12 -2.54 4.68
N ILE A 11 2.01 -1.39 5.34
CA ILE A 11 1.89 -0.11 4.62
C ILE A 11 3.09 0.14 3.71
N ASP A 12 4.29 -0.26 4.13
CA ASP A 12 5.50 -0.17 3.29
C ASP A 12 5.35 -1.01 2.02
N LEU A 13 4.89 -2.26 2.13
CA LEU A 13 4.61 -3.14 1.00
C LEU A 13 3.54 -2.59 0.06
N LEU A 14 2.42 -2.07 0.59
CA LEU A 14 1.40 -1.41 -0.23
C LEU A 14 1.97 -0.17 -0.91
N CYS A 15 2.69 0.67 -0.18
CA CYS A 15 3.29 1.88 -0.73
C CYS A 15 4.29 1.56 -1.83
N TRP A 16 5.13 0.53 -1.64
CA TRP A 16 6.00 0.02 -2.68
C TRP A 16 5.14 -0.38 -3.88
N ARG A 17 4.24 -1.36 -3.74
CA ARG A 17 3.50 -1.95 -4.87
C ARG A 17 2.74 -0.92 -5.73
N TYR A 18 2.18 0.11 -5.10
CA TYR A 18 1.39 1.14 -5.78
C TYR A 18 2.22 2.35 -6.22
N TYR A 19 3.14 2.83 -5.38
CA TYR A 19 3.90 4.07 -5.64
C TYR A 19 5.36 3.85 -6.03
N GLY A 20 5.85 2.60 -6.01
CA GLY A 20 7.25 2.27 -6.28
C GLY A 20 8.27 2.84 -5.28
N ARG A 21 7.79 3.45 -4.19
CA ARG A 21 8.58 4.12 -3.16
C ARG A 21 7.82 4.09 -1.84
N THR A 22 8.53 4.27 -0.74
CA THR A 22 7.94 4.28 0.61
C THR A 22 8.25 5.57 1.37
N ALA A 23 9.41 6.18 1.11
CA ALA A 23 9.76 7.50 1.63
C ALA A 23 8.78 8.60 1.17
N GLY A 24 8.21 9.35 2.13
CA GLY A 24 7.26 10.44 1.91
C GLY A 24 5.84 10.01 1.55
N VAL A 25 5.63 8.78 1.06
CA VAL A 25 4.28 8.27 0.75
C VAL A 25 3.66 7.53 1.92
N THR A 26 4.46 6.79 2.70
CA THR A 26 3.99 6.08 3.89
C THR A 26 3.39 7.05 4.91
N GLU A 27 4.01 8.21 5.11
CA GLU A 27 3.50 9.25 6.02
C GLU A 27 2.16 9.82 5.55
N ALA A 28 2.03 10.10 4.25
CA ALA A 28 0.76 10.58 3.66
C ALA A 28 -0.35 9.52 3.76
N VAL A 29 -0.02 8.24 3.56
CA VAL A 29 -0.97 7.13 3.76
C VAL A 29 -1.37 7.02 5.23
N ILE A 30 -0.44 7.13 6.17
CA ILE A 30 -0.73 7.06 7.61
C ILE A 30 -1.59 8.24 8.07
N ASP A 31 -1.30 9.45 7.61
CA ASP A 31 -2.11 10.62 7.95
C ASP A 31 -3.55 10.48 7.42
N ALA A 32 -3.68 9.96 6.20
CA ALA A 32 -4.97 9.66 5.57
C ALA A 32 -5.70 8.47 6.22
N ASN A 33 -4.99 7.56 6.89
CA ASN A 33 -5.56 6.40 7.60
C ASN A 33 -5.22 6.46 9.09
N LYS A 34 -5.92 7.34 9.81
CA LYS A 34 -5.73 7.45 11.26
C LYS A 34 -6.00 6.12 11.96
N GLY A 35 -4.99 5.60 12.65
CA GLY A 35 -5.04 4.33 13.37
C GLY A 35 -4.17 3.23 12.77
N ILE A 36 -3.52 3.47 11.63
CA ILE A 36 -2.56 2.53 11.04
C ILE A 36 -1.13 2.98 11.36
N SER A 37 -0.27 2.04 11.75
CA SER A 37 1.15 2.29 11.99
C SER A 37 2.01 1.71 10.88
N ALA A 38 3.07 2.42 10.48
CA ALA A 38 4.04 1.95 9.49
C ALA A 38 4.70 0.62 9.89
N ALA A 39 4.89 0.42 11.20
CA ALA A 39 5.65 -0.68 11.76
C ALA A 39 4.79 -1.92 12.09
N THR A 40 3.48 -1.89 11.79
CA THR A 40 2.56 -2.96 12.13
C THR A 40 2.01 -3.62 10.88
N GLU A 41 1.93 -4.94 10.92
CA GLU A 41 1.29 -5.75 9.89
C GLU A 41 -0.20 -5.43 9.83
N LEU A 42 -0.70 -5.24 8.61
CA LEU A 42 -2.10 -4.98 8.37
C LEU A 42 -2.88 -6.27 8.58
N GLN A 43 -4.10 -6.15 9.12
CA GLN A 43 -4.98 -7.29 9.22
C GLN A 43 -5.40 -7.72 7.81
N ALA A 44 -5.43 -9.03 7.56
CA ALA A 44 -5.95 -9.55 6.31
C ALA A 44 -7.40 -9.10 6.12
N GLY A 45 -7.69 -8.44 4.99
CA GLY A 45 -9.01 -7.84 4.75
C GLY A 45 -9.16 -6.40 5.22
N GLN A 46 -8.14 -5.81 5.86
CA GLN A 46 -8.18 -4.41 6.27
C GLN A 46 -8.17 -3.50 5.05
N ILE A 47 -9.13 -2.57 4.99
CA ILE A 47 -9.21 -1.57 3.93
C ILE A 47 -8.27 -0.43 4.28
N VAL A 48 -7.28 -0.20 3.42
CA VAL A 48 -6.34 0.92 3.50
C VAL A 48 -6.64 1.89 2.38
N TYR A 49 -6.81 3.16 2.73
CA TYR A 49 -6.96 4.23 1.76
C TYR A 49 -5.59 4.69 1.25
N LEU A 50 -5.32 4.49 -0.03
CA LEU A 50 -4.13 4.99 -0.71
C LEU A 50 -4.49 6.33 -1.39
N PRO A 51 -4.01 7.49 -0.90
CA PRO A 51 -4.24 8.77 -1.55
C PRO A 51 -3.60 8.81 -2.94
N GLU A 52 -4.09 9.65 -3.85
CA GLU A 52 -3.52 9.78 -5.20
C GLU A 52 -2.20 10.56 -5.16
N ILE A 53 -1.14 9.86 -4.75
CA ILE A 53 0.24 10.32 -4.87
C ILE A 53 0.72 9.79 -6.22
N GLN A 54 1.17 10.66 -7.13
CA GLN A 54 1.62 10.27 -8.47
C GLN A 54 2.42 8.97 -8.43
N PRO A 55 1.84 7.84 -8.87
CA PRO A 55 2.56 6.60 -8.91
C PRO A 55 3.45 6.59 -10.16
N PRO A 56 4.63 5.97 -10.12
CA PRO A 56 5.29 5.52 -11.34
C PRO A 56 4.33 4.55 -12.04
N ALA A 57 4.27 4.62 -13.37
CA ALA A 57 3.34 3.83 -14.19
C ALA A 57 3.30 2.37 -13.70
N GLN A 58 2.10 1.95 -13.28
CA GLN A 58 1.84 0.65 -12.67
C GLN A 58 2.35 -0.45 -13.61
N ARG A 59 3.39 -1.19 -13.20
CA ARG A 59 3.84 -2.37 -13.95
C ARG A 59 2.76 -3.43 -13.80
N GLU A 60 2.09 -3.72 -14.90
CA GLU A 60 1.11 -4.80 -15.03
C GLU A 60 1.69 -6.07 -14.40
N THR A 61 0.95 -6.63 -13.44
CA THR A 61 1.22 -7.92 -12.83
C THR A 61 1.41 -8.96 -13.93
N VAL A 62 2.65 -9.42 -14.12
CA VAL A 62 2.96 -10.59 -14.93
C VAL A 62 2.29 -11.79 -14.26
N GLN A 63 1.14 -12.19 -14.79
CA GLN A 63 0.54 -13.49 -14.51
C GLN A 63 1.43 -14.54 -15.19
N LEU A 64 2.42 -15.06 -14.47
CA LEU A 64 3.21 -16.21 -14.90
C LEU A 64 2.48 -17.47 -14.43
N TRP A 65 1.41 -17.85 -15.14
CA TRP A 65 0.84 -19.20 -15.03
C TRP A 65 1.21 -19.97 -16.30
N ASP A 66 1.76 -21.17 -16.13
CA ASP A 66 1.80 -22.25 -17.13
C ASP A 66 0.49 -23.05 -17.05
#